data_AF-A0A8H3XW15-F1
#
_entry.id   AF-A0A8H3XW15-F1
#
_cell.length_a   1.000
_cell.length_b   1.000
_cell.length_c   1.000
_cell.angle_alpha   90.00
_cell.angle_beta   90.00
_cell.angle_gamma   90.00
#
_symmetry.space_group_name_H-M   'P 1'
#
loop_
_entity.id
_entity.type
_entity.pdbx_description
1 polymer ?
#
loop_
_entity_poly.entity_id
_entity_poly.type
_entity_poly.pdbx_seq_one_letter_code
_entity_poly.pdbx_strand_id
1 'polypeptide(L)'
;MAVNYRHGLSILELIVYFPSLFISLYMGFRHGFQRNAGWVLLIIFSLARIIGSCCYLATIAHPETIDLYIAWGVCTSIGLAPLISTCIGLLSRVNESIQRKTGRGLLPAFFRLVGLLTLAGMVLCIVGASNSSSLQGITNSTEAKVGDVLYLIAWACLCALLLVVGSKYGSIEDGEHRLVLAVGISVPLLLVRLIYSLLSVFTHNPTFNMLTGNVTVFLVMAVLEEIVIVVICLGVGMTLEVRQRTTEYEACEAPAQGGPELESQQNPEMLSYTPRKQERRRKKRRGGPISQLIGLAIDATRSRRQ
;
A
#
# COMPACT_ATOMS: atom_id res chain seq x y z
N MET A 1 -20.08 -12.65 -32.99
CA MET A 1 -19.46 -13.86 -32.41
C MET A 1 -19.93 -13.96 -30.96
N ALA A 2 -20.22 -15.17 -30.46
CA ALA A 2 -20.79 -15.37 -29.13
C ALA A 2 -19.79 -15.00 -28.03
N VAL A 3 -20.30 -14.48 -26.90
CA VAL A 3 -19.51 -14.19 -25.71
C VAL A 3 -19.00 -15.51 -25.13
N ASN A 4 -17.72 -15.80 -25.33
CA ASN A 4 -17.04 -16.93 -24.71
C ASN A 4 -16.92 -16.75 -23.19
N TYR A 5 -16.76 -17.86 -22.47
CA TYR A 5 -16.66 -17.88 -21.01
C TYR A 5 -15.59 -16.92 -20.44
N ARG A 6 -14.46 -16.71 -21.15
CA ARG A 6 -13.43 -15.76 -20.74
C ARG A 6 -13.78 -14.29 -20.97
N HIS A 7 -14.58 -13.97 -21.98
CA HIS A 7 -15.15 -12.63 -22.11
C HIS A 7 -16.15 -12.36 -20.96
N GLY A 8 -16.87 -13.39 -20.51
CA GLY A 8 -17.67 -13.33 -19.29
C GLY A 8 -16.85 -12.99 -18.04
N LEU A 9 -15.62 -13.50 -17.91
CA LEU A 9 -14.71 -13.13 -16.82
C LEU A 9 -14.31 -11.67 -16.86
N SER A 10 -13.98 -11.12 -18.04
CA SER A 10 -13.65 -9.69 -18.16
C SER A 10 -14.83 -8.79 -17.82
N ILE A 11 -16.07 -9.22 -18.13
CA ILE A 11 -17.28 -8.50 -17.71
C ILE A 11 -17.43 -8.57 -16.18
N LEU A 12 -17.20 -9.73 -15.56
CA LEU A 12 -17.23 -9.90 -14.11
C LEU A 12 -16.21 -8.99 -13.41
N GLU A 13 -14.97 -8.96 -13.89
CA GLU A 13 -13.93 -8.07 -13.38
C GLU A 13 -14.37 -6.61 -13.47
N LEU A 14 -14.97 -6.18 -14.59
CA LEU A 14 -15.46 -4.82 -14.74
C LEU A 14 -16.54 -4.49 -13.70
N ILE A 15 -17.52 -5.38 -13.51
CA ILE A 15 -18.62 -5.20 -12.55
C ILE A 15 -18.11 -5.08 -11.12
N VAL A 16 -17.03 -5.79 -10.76
CA VAL A 16 -16.47 -5.78 -9.40
C VAL A 16 -15.49 -4.62 -9.19
N TYR A 17 -14.59 -4.37 -10.13
CA TYR A 17 -13.54 -3.38 -9.96
C TYR A 17 -14.02 -1.95 -10.20
N PHE A 18 -15.10 -1.75 -10.98
CA PHE A 18 -15.70 -0.43 -11.15
C PHE A 18 -16.19 0.18 -9.82
N PRO A 19 -17.07 -0.45 -9.02
CA PRO A 19 -17.45 0.08 -7.70
C PRO A 19 -16.26 0.13 -6.73
N SER A 20 -15.35 -0.86 -6.79
CA SER A 20 -14.14 -0.87 -5.96
C SER A 20 -13.23 0.35 -6.21
N LEU A 21 -13.17 0.84 -7.46
CA LEU A 21 -12.47 2.06 -7.82
C LEU A 21 -13.06 3.28 -7.10
N PHE A 22 -14.38 3.45 -7.09
CA PHE A 22 -15.01 4.59 -6.40
C PHE A 22 -14.80 4.53 -4.89
N ILE A 23 -14.92 3.34 -4.28
CA ILE A 23 -14.70 3.16 -2.83
C ILE A 23 -13.24 3.46 -2.47
N SER A 24 -12.30 2.91 -3.23
CA SER A 24 -10.86 3.16 -3.01
C SER A 24 -10.50 4.63 -3.21
N LEU A 25 -11.09 5.30 -4.20
CA LEU A 25 -10.91 6.73 -4.45
C LEU A 25 -11.47 7.57 -3.30
N TYR A 26 -12.68 7.29 -2.84
CA TYR A 26 -13.28 7.93 -1.67
C TYR A 26 -12.38 7.79 -0.42
N MET A 27 -11.85 6.59 -0.17
CA MET A 27 -10.91 6.35 0.93
C MET A 27 -9.57 7.09 0.74
N GLY A 28 -9.07 7.15 -0.49
CA GLY A 28 -7.88 7.94 -0.82
C GLY A 28 -8.05 9.43 -0.49
N PHE A 29 -9.20 10.01 -0.82
CA PHE A 29 -9.53 11.40 -0.48
C PHE A 29 -9.73 11.61 1.01
N ARG A 30 -10.44 10.70 1.70
CA ARG A 30 -10.74 10.82 3.13
C ARG A 30 -9.49 10.71 4.02
N HIS A 31 -8.56 9.81 3.68
CA HIS A 31 -7.38 9.55 4.51
C HIS A 31 -6.13 10.32 4.07
N GLY A 32 -6.17 10.99 2.91
CA GLY A 32 -5.05 11.73 2.33
C GLY A 32 -4.07 10.84 1.57
N PHE A 33 -3.81 11.19 0.31
CA PHE A 33 -3.03 10.40 -0.66
C PHE A 33 -1.57 10.18 -0.24
N GLN A 34 -0.95 11.14 0.47
CA GLN A 34 0.46 11.04 0.88
C GLN A 34 0.70 10.19 2.14
N ARG A 35 -0.33 9.93 2.94
CA ARG A 35 -0.17 9.36 4.29
C ARG A 35 -0.42 7.84 4.32
N ASN A 36 -1.05 7.29 3.28
CA ASN A 36 -1.56 5.92 3.23
C ASN A 36 -1.34 5.25 1.86
N ALA A 37 -0.11 4.82 1.57
CA ALA A 37 0.27 4.20 0.29
C ALA A 37 -0.62 3.02 -0.15
N GLY A 38 -1.19 2.26 0.80
CA GLY A 38 -2.10 1.14 0.50
C GLY A 38 -3.36 1.53 -0.28
N TRP A 39 -3.94 2.72 -0.05
CA TRP A 39 -5.15 3.14 -0.78
C TRP A 39 -4.86 3.48 -2.23
N VAL A 40 -3.75 4.19 -2.45
CA VAL A 40 -3.26 4.54 -3.79
C VAL A 40 -3.00 3.27 -4.60
N LEU A 41 -2.41 2.26 -3.98
CA LEU A 41 -2.16 0.96 -4.62
C LEU A 41 -3.45 0.26 -5.04
N LEU A 42 -4.52 0.30 -4.23
CA LEU A 42 -5.82 -0.28 -4.60
C LEU A 42 -6.51 0.49 -5.73
N ILE A 43 -6.33 1.82 -5.81
CA ILE A 43 -6.82 2.63 -6.94
C ILE A 43 -6.10 2.22 -8.23
N ILE A 44 -4.76 2.19 -8.20
CA ILE A 44 -3.94 1.81 -9.36
C ILE A 44 -4.26 0.37 -9.78
N PHE A 45 -4.40 -0.54 -8.84
CA PHE A 45 -4.79 -1.93 -9.10
C PHE A 45 -6.16 -2.04 -9.76
N SER A 46 -7.17 -1.33 -9.25
CA SER A 46 -8.51 -1.34 -9.81
C SER A 46 -8.53 -0.76 -11.24
N LEU A 47 -7.75 0.31 -11.49
CA LEU A 47 -7.58 0.86 -12.83
C LEU A 47 -6.91 -0.13 -13.79
N ALA A 48 -5.82 -0.77 -13.35
CA ALA A 48 -5.12 -1.77 -14.16
C ALA A 48 -6.05 -2.93 -14.54
N ARG A 49 -6.91 -3.37 -13.61
CA ARG A 49 -7.92 -4.41 -13.88
C ARG A 49 -8.96 -3.95 -14.88
N ILE A 50 -9.55 -2.76 -14.70
CA ILE A 50 -10.53 -2.22 -15.65
C ILE A 50 -9.93 -2.08 -17.05
N ILE A 51 -8.71 -1.53 -17.17
CA ILE A 51 -8.01 -1.37 -18.45
C ILE A 51 -7.74 -2.73 -19.08
N GLY A 52 -7.22 -3.69 -18.31
CA GLY A 52 -6.97 -5.05 -18.79
C GLY A 52 -8.24 -5.73 -19.32
N SER A 53 -9.35 -5.67 -18.58
CA SER A 53 -10.63 -6.23 -19.00
C SER A 53 -11.17 -5.54 -20.26
N CYS A 54 -11.02 -4.22 -20.39
CA CYS A 54 -11.39 -3.48 -21.60
C CYS A 54 -10.54 -3.88 -22.82
N CYS A 55 -9.22 -4.00 -22.65
CA CYS A 55 -8.31 -4.47 -23.71
C CYS A 55 -8.69 -5.87 -24.19
N TYR A 56 -8.99 -6.79 -23.27
CA TYR A 56 -9.42 -8.13 -23.64
C TYR A 56 -10.79 -8.13 -24.32
N LEU A 57 -11.74 -7.31 -23.88
CA LEU A 57 -13.06 -7.24 -24.50
C LEU A 57 -13.02 -6.62 -25.90
N ALA A 58 -12.11 -5.68 -26.14
CA ALA A 58 -11.89 -5.08 -27.46
C ALA A 58 -11.37 -6.10 -28.51
N THR A 59 -10.79 -7.22 -28.08
CA THR A 59 -10.40 -8.32 -28.99
C THR A 59 -11.60 -8.98 -29.69
N ILE A 60 -12.83 -8.80 -29.18
CA ILE A 60 -14.06 -9.27 -29.85
C ILE A 60 -14.27 -8.54 -31.17
N ALA A 61 -13.96 -7.24 -31.21
CA ALA A 61 -14.08 -6.42 -32.42
C ALA A 61 -12.82 -6.48 -33.29
N HIS A 62 -11.64 -6.62 -32.68
CA HIS A 62 -10.34 -6.63 -33.35
C HIS A 62 -9.48 -7.81 -32.89
N PRO A 63 -9.76 -9.05 -33.33
CA PRO A 63 -9.06 -10.25 -32.86
C PRO A 63 -7.63 -10.38 -33.39
N GLU A 64 -7.31 -9.72 -34.50
CA GLU A 64 -5.99 -9.75 -35.17
C GLU A 64 -4.92 -8.95 -34.39
N THR A 65 -5.33 -8.05 -33.48
CA THR A 65 -4.42 -7.11 -32.82
C THR A 65 -3.76 -7.75 -31.60
N ILE A 66 -2.54 -8.24 -31.79
CA ILE A 66 -1.73 -8.90 -30.75
C ILE A 66 -1.48 -7.95 -29.56
N ASP A 67 -1.35 -6.64 -29.80
CA ASP A 67 -1.09 -5.63 -28.77
C ASP A 67 -2.17 -5.59 -27.69
N LEU A 68 -3.43 -5.85 -28.03
CA LEU A 68 -4.53 -5.90 -27.05
C LEU A 68 -4.36 -7.06 -26.07
N TYR A 69 -3.88 -8.20 -26.56
CA TYR A 69 -3.59 -9.35 -25.71
C TYR A 69 -2.35 -9.14 -24.86
N ILE A 70 -1.31 -8.48 -25.40
CA ILE A 70 -0.11 -8.11 -24.62
C ILE A 70 -0.52 -7.14 -23.50
N ALA A 71 -1.31 -6.11 -23.80
CA ALA A 71 -1.79 -5.14 -22.81
C ALA A 71 -2.61 -5.82 -21.71
N TRP A 72 -3.52 -6.73 -22.07
CA TRP A 72 -4.26 -7.55 -21.11
C TRP A 72 -3.34 -8.42 -20.24
N GLY A 73 -2.33 -9.05 -20.86
CA GLY A 73 -1.33 -9.86 -20.17
C GLY A 73 -0.53 -9.04 -19.14
N VAL A 74 -0.01 -7.88 -19.54
CA VAL A 74 0.72 -6.95 -18.67
C VAL A 74 -0.16 -6.49 -17.49
N CYS A 75 -1.41 -6.09 -17.76
CA CYS A 75 -2.34 -5.67 -16.72
C CYS A 75 -2.64 -6.79 -15.72
N THR A 76 -2.70 -8.04 -16.19
CA THR A 76 -2.92 -9.22 -15.33
C THR A 76 -1.70 -9.52 -14.46
N SER A 77 -0.49 -9.40 -15.01
CA SER A 77 0.77 -9.62 -14.30
C SER A 77 1.02 -8.59 -13.18
N ILE A 78 0.58 -7.34 -13.37
CA ILE A 78 0.69 -6.29 -12.35
C ILE A 78 -0.04 -6.68 -11.06
N GLY A 79 -1.06 -7.54 -11.12
CA GLY A 79 -2.00 -7.69 -10.02
C GLY A 79 -1.44 -8.21 -8.69
N LEU A 80 -0.32 -8.94 -8.67
CA LEU A 80 0.28 -9.45 -7.43
C LEU A 80 0.94 -8.35 -6.59
N ALA A 81 1.66 -7.42 -7.22
CA ALA A 81 2.47 -6.44 -6.50
C ALA A 81 1.65 -5.45 -5.65
N PRO A 82 0.58 -4.82 -6.16
CA PRO A 82 -0.26 -3.93 -5.37
C PRO A 82 -0.90 -4.63 -4.17
N LEU A 83 -1.28 -5.91 -4.30
CA LEU A 83 -1.90 -6.66 -3.20
C LEU A 83 -0.90 -6.98 -2.09
N ILE A 84 0.28 -7.48 -2.43
CA ILE A 84 1.37 -7.72 -1.47
C ILE A 84 1.78 -6.40 -0.81
N SER A 85 1.97 -5.34 -1.61
CA SER A 85 2.33 -4.00 -1.11
C SER A 85 1.25 -3.39 -0.21
N THR A 86 -0.03 -3.65 -0.51
CA THR A 86 -1.15 -3.24 0.36
C THR A 86 -1.08 -3.97 1.69
N CYS A 87 -0.87 -5.30 1.69
CA CYS A 87 -0.74 -6.08 2.92
C CYS A 87 0.46 -5.62 3.77
N ILE A 88 1.62 -5.36 3.14
CA ILE A 88 2.80 -4.79 3.79
C ILE A 88 2.47 -3.41 4.39
N GLY A 89 1.76 -2.57 3.64
CA GLY A 89 1.33 -1.25 4.11
C GLY A 89 0.39 -1.31 5.31
N LEU A 90 -0.54 -2.27 5.34
CA LEU A 90 -1.43 -2.50 6.48
C LEU A 90 -0.66 -3.00 7.70
N LEU A 91 0.27 -3.97 7.54
CA LEU A 91 1.13 -4.44 8.63
C LEU A 91 2.05 -3.35 9.17
N SER A 92 2.59 -2.50 8.29
CA SER A 92 3.44 -1.39 8.70
C SER A 92 2.69 -0.44 9.64
N ARG A 93 1.40 -0.19 9.38
CA ARG A 93 0.55 0.62 10.28
C ARG A 93 0.36 -0.03 11.64
N VAL A 94 0.03 -1.33 11.66
CA VAL A 94 -0.09 -2.08 12.91
C VAL A 94 1.21 -2.00 13.70
N ASN A 95 2.34 -2.17 13.02
CA ASN A 95 3.65 -2.08 13.64
C ASN A 95 3.94 -0.69 14.23
N GLU A 96 3.56 0.39 13.55
CA GLU A 96 3.66 1.74 14.09
C GLU A 96 2.76 1.98 15.30
N SER A 97 1.61 1.31 15.38
CA SER A 97 0.78 1.33 16.59
C SER A 97 1.43 0.61 17.76
N ILE A 98 1.99 -0.58 17.52
CA ILE A 98 2.79 -1.30 18.53
C ILE A 98 3.97 -0.44 18.98
N GLN A 99 4.64 0.25 18.06
CA GLN A 99 5.75 1.14 18.39
C GLN A 99 5.32 2.29 19.30
N ARG A 100 4.15 2.88 19.07
CA ARG A 100 3.60 3.95 19.93
C ARG A 100 3.20 3.44 21.31
N LYS A 101 2.61 2.25 21.40
CA LYS A 101 2.11 1.67 22.67
C LYS A 101 3.22 1.06 23.53
N THR A 102 4.24 0.46 22.93
CA THR A 102 5.25 -0.35 23.65
C THR A 102 6.70 0.09 23.39
N GLY A 103 6.95 0.95 22.40
CA GLY A 103 8.32 1.37 22.02
C GLY A 103 9.15 0.26 21.34
N ARG A 104 8.61 -0.96 21.20
CA ARG A 104 9.29 -2.16 20.67
C ARG A 104 8.74 -2.60 19.31
N GLY A 105 8.48 -1.64 18.43
CA GLY A 105 8.10 -1.90 17.04
C GLY A 105 9.25 -2.45 16.21
N LEU A 106 8.94 -3.09 15.08
CA LEU A 106 9.90 -3.43 14.05
C LEU A 106 10.38 -2.18 13.32
N LEU A 107 11.59 -2.26 12.76
CA LEU A 107 12.17 -1.16 12.02
C LEU A 107 11.38 -0.90 10.72
N PRO A 108 10.99 0.34 10.40
CA PRO A 108 10.30 0.67 9.13
C PRO A 108 11.09 0.30 7.87
N ALA A 109 12.40 0.06 7.99
CA ALA A 109 13.24 -0.38 6.87
C ALA A 109 12.86 -1.78 6.36
N PHE A 110 12.42 -2.70 7.24
CA PHE A 110 12.04 -4.05 6.80
C PHE A 110 10.82 -4.02 5.88
N PHE A 111 9.78 -3.27 6.25
CA PHE A 111 8.59 -3.09 5.40
C PHE A 111 8.94 -2.44 4.06
N ARG A 112 9.82 -1.43 4.07
CA ARG A 112 10.31 -0.79 2.83
C ARG A 112 11.11 -1.76 1.96
N LEU A 113 11.97 -2.59 2.55
CA LEU A 113 12.77 -3.57 1.83
C LEU A 113 11.88 -4.60 1.11
N VAL A 114 10.88 -5.16 1.79
CA VAL A 114 9.95 -6.12 1.18
C VAL A 114 9.08 -5.43 0.11
N GLY A 115 8.70 -4.17 0.32
CA GLY A 115 8.02 -3.36 -0.69
C GLY A 115 8.88 -3.14 -1.95
N LEU A 116 10.16 -2.83 -1.80
CA LEU A 116 11.10 -2.69 -2.91
C LEU A 116 11.33 -4.02 -3.63
N LEU A 117 11.40 -5.14 -2.91
CA LEU A 117 11.48 -6.48 -3.49
C LEU A 117 10.25 -6.79 -4.36
N THR A 118 9.06 -6.45 -3.86
CA THR A 118 7.78 -6.61 -4.57
C THR A 118 7.73 -5.73 -5.83
N LEU A 119 8.26 -4.50 -5.75
CA LEU A 119 8.37 -3.60 -6.89
C LEU A 119 9.34 -4.14 -7.95
N ALA A 120 10.50 -4.66 -7.52
CA ALA A 120 11.46 -5.27 -8.42
C ALA A 120 10.83 -6.46 -9.17
N GLY A 121 10.15 -7.36 -8.45
CA GLY A 121 9.40 -8.47 -9.07
C GLY A 121 8.42 -7.99 -10.14
N MET A 122 7.64 -6.94 -9.84
CA MET A 122 6.71 -6.33 -10.80
C MET A 122 7.40 -5.85 -12.08
N VAL A 123 8.50 -5.10 -11.94
CA VAL A 123 9.24 -4.56 -13.09
C VAL A 123 9.77 -5.70 -13.95
N LEU A 124 10.33 -6.75 -13.35
CA LEU A 124 10.80 -7.92 -14.09
C LEU A 124 9.66 -8.64 -14.84
N CYS A 125 8.50 -8.82 -14.21
CA CYS A 125 7.33 -9.39 -14.89
C CYS A 125 6.84 -8.52 -16.06
N ILE A 126 6.84 -7.18 -15.91
CA ILE A 126 6.45 -6.25 -16.98
C ILE A 126 7.46 -6.31 -18.13
N VAL A 127 8.76 -6.31 -17.84
CA VAL A 127 9.83 -6.41 -18.84
C VAL A 127 9.75 -7.75 -19.59
N GLY A 128 9.54 -8.84 -18.86
CA GLY A 128 9.32 -10.17 -19.46
C GLY A 128 8.11 -10.22 -20.39
N ALA A 129 6.99 -9.61 -19.96
CA ALA A 129 5.79 -9.51 -20.77
C ALA A 129 5.99 -8.63 -22.02
N SER A 130 6.64 -7.47 -21.87
CA SER A 130 6.79 -6.47 -22.93
C SER A 130 7.76 -6.90 -24.03
N ASN A 131 8.81 -7.65 -23.67
CA ASN A 131 9.80 -8.14 -24.63
C ASN A 131 9.36 -9.41 -25.37
N SER A 132 8.18 -9.94 -25.06
CA SER A 132 7.70 -11.17 -25.66
C SER A 132 7.01 -10.92 -27.00
N SER A 133 7.51 -11.56 -28.07
CA SER A 133 6.92 -11.50 -29.41
C SER A 133 5.74 -12.45 -29.61
N SER A 134 5.37 -13.21 -28.58
CA SER A 134 4.30 -14.21 -28.63
C SER A 134 3.56 -14.26 -27.31
N LEU A 135 2.29 -14.64 -27.36
CA LEU A 135 1.43 -14.79 -26.18
C LEU A 135 2.02 -15.76 -25.14
N GLN A 136 2.67 -16.82 -25.59
CA GLN A 136 3.35 -17.77 -24.70
C GLN A 136 4.60 -17.17 -24.06
N GLY A 137 5.27 -16.23 -24.72
CA GLY A 137 6.43 -15.56 -24.17
C GLY A 137 6.11 -14.61 -23.01
N ILE A 138 4.86 -14.16 -22.86
CA ILE A 138 4.43 -13.23 -21.80
C ILE A 138 4.75 -13.78 -20.41
N THR A 139 4.60 -15.09 -20.20
CA THR A 139 4.82 -15.74 -18.91
C THR A 139 6.04 -16.66 -18.90
N ASN A 140 6.54 -17.09 -20.06
CA ASN A 140 7.65 -18.06 -20.14
C ASN A 140 9.05 -17.42 -20.19
N SER A 141 9.14 -16.10 -20.26
CA SER A 141 10.41 -15.38 -20.28
C SER A 141 11.22 -15.60 -18.99
N THR A 142 12.54 -15.53 -19.09
CA THR A 142 13.43 -15.70 -17.92
C THR A 142 13.20 -14.59 -16.90
N GLU A 143 12.91 -13.37 -17.36
CA GLU A 143 12.62 -12.21 -16.53
C GLU A 143 11.32 -12.41 -15.74
N ALA A 144 10.27 -12.92 -16.38
CA ALA A 144 9.00 -13.24 -15.72
C ALA A 144 9.19 -14.33 -14.65
N LYS A 145 9.98 -15.38 -14.95
CA LYS A 145 10.36 -16.43 -14.00
C LYS A 145 11.05 -15.89 -12.77
N VAL A 146 12.04 -15.02 -12.96
CA VAL A 146 12.75 -14.37 -11.85
C VAL A 146 11.81 -13.48 -11.06
N GLY A 147 10.92 -12.74 -11.73
CA GLY A 147 9.89 -11.91 -11.09
C GLY A 147 8.96 -12.70 -10.17
N ASP A 148 8.46 -13.86 -10.62
CA ASP A 148 7.62 -14.75 -9.80
C ASP A 148 8.36 -15.31 -8.57
N VAL A 149 9.64 -15.65 -8.72
CA VAL A 149 10.47 -16.07 -7.58
C VAL A 149 10.63 -14.93 -6.56
N LEU A 150 10.82 -13.69 -7.02
CA LEU A 150 10.87 -12.52 -6.12
C LEU A 150 9.53 -12.30 -5.40
N TYR A 151 8.39 -12.54 -6.06
CA TYR A 151 7.09 -12.51 -5.40
C TYR A 151 6.92 -13.60 -4.35
N LEU A 152 7.43 -14.80 -4.60
CA LEU A 152 7.44 -15.89 -3.62
C LEU A 152 8.26 -15.51 -2.37
N ILE A 153 9.45 -14.93 -2.56
CA ILE A 153 10.28 -14.44 -1.46
C ILE A 153 9.56 -13.30 -0.70
N ALA A 154 8.97 -12.35 -1.42
CA ALA A 154 8.22 -11.25 -0.81
C ALA A 154 7.03 -11.76 0.02
N TRP A 155 6.32 -12.78 -0.46
CA TRP A 155 5.25 -13.45 0.28
C TRP A 155 5.78 -14.15 1.53
N ALA A 156 6.91 -14.87 1.45
CA ALA A 156 7.51 -15.51 2.63
C ALA A 156 7.94 -14.47 3.68
N CYS A 157 8.52 -13.34 3.25
CA CYS A 157 8.82 -12.22 4.14
C CYS A 157 7.54 -11.60 4.74
N LEU A 158 6.46 -11.48 3.96
CA LEU A 158 5.17 -11.01 4.45
C LEU A 158 4.59 -11.94 5.53
N CYS A 159 4.68 -13.27 5.34
CA CYS A 159 4.31 -14.26 6.35
C CYS A 159 5.14 -14.09 7.63
N ALA A 160 6.46 -13.94 7.51
CA ALA A 160 7.33 -13.72 8.66
C ALA A 160 6.97 -12.43 9.42
N LEU A 161 6.73 -11.32 8.69
CA LEU A 161 6.29 -10.06 9.29
C LEU A 161 4.94 -10.22 9.99
N LEU A 162 3.98 -10.93 9.38
CA LEU A 162 2.69 -11.21 9.98
C LEU A 162 2.83 -12.02 11.26
N LEU A 163 3.69 -13.05 11.29
CA LEU A 163 3.92 -13.85 12.48
C LEU A 163 4.57 -13.04 13.61
N VAL A 164 5.55 -12.18 13.29
CA VAL A 164 6.23 -11.36 14.30
C VAL A 164 5.31 -10.27 14.86
N VAL A 165 4.54 -9.59 14.00
CA VAL A 165 3.53 -8.61 14.42
C VAL A 165 2.40 -9.31 15.18
N GLY A 166 1.95 -10.47 14.70
CA GLY A 166 0.91 -11.30 15.32
C GLY A 166 1.33 -11.86 16.69
N SER A 167 2.60 -12.20 16.89
CA SER A 167 3.12 -12.63 18.21
C SER A 167 3.02 -11.51 19.26
N LYS A 168 2.93 -10.25 18.82
CA LYS A 168 2.74 -9.07 19.67
C LYS A 168 1.28 -8.62 19.72
N TYR A 169 0.32 -9.51 19.47
CA TYR A 169 -1.11 -9.17 19.38
C TYR A 169 -1.60 -8.37 20.60
N GLY A 170 -1.23 -8.75 21.83
CA GLY A 170 -1.65 -8.04 23.05
C GLY A 170 -1.11 -6.60 23.20
N SER A 171 -0.09 -6.23 22.41
CA SER A 171 0.50 -4.88 22.40
C SER A 171 -0.08 -3.96 21.32
N ILE A 172 -1.08 -4.42 20.57
CA ILE A 172 -1.76 -3.63 19.53
C ILE A 172 -2.79 -2.70 20.19
N GLU A 173 -3.03 -1.53 19.58
CA GLU A 173 -4.09 -0.60 20.00
C GLU A 173 -5.48 -1.14 19.62
N ASP A 174 -6.46 -0.93 20.50
CA ASP A 174 -7.83 -1.42 20.28
C ASP A 174 -8.39 -0.83 18.98
N GLY A 175 -8.83 -1.70 18.06
CA GLY A 175 -9.30 -1.33 16.72
C GLY A 175 -8.36 -1.74 15.57
N GLU A 176 -7.03 -1.78 15.81
CA GLU A 176 -6.07 -2.15 14.76
C GLU A 176 -5.88 -3.66 14.59
N HIS A 177 -6.38 -4.46 15.54
CA HIS A 177 -6.42 -5.92 15.45
C HIS A 177 -7.07 -6.44 14.16
N ARG A 178 -8.05 -5.70 13.63
CA ARG A 178 -8.76 -6.04 12.39
C ARG A 178 -7.85 -6.01 11.17
N LEU A 179 -6.76 -5.22 11.19
CA LEU A 179 -5.75 -5.20 10.14
C LEU A 179 -4.94 -6.48 10.11
N VAL A 180 -4.56 -7.00 11.28
CA VAL A 180 -3.82 -8.27 11.39
C VAL A 180 -4.70 -9.42 10.91
N LEU A 181 -5.99 -9.42 11.31
CA LEU A 181 -6.94 -10.42 10.82
C LEU A 181 -7.13 -10.33 9.30
N ALA A 182 -7.31 -9.11 8.76
CA ALA A 182 -7.46 -8.89 7.32
C ALA A 182 -6.27 -9.44 6.54
N VAL A 183 -5.04 -9.10 6.94
CA VAL A 183 -3.85 -9.61 6.26
C VAL A 183 -3.66 -11.11 6.51
N GLY A 184 -3.99 -11.62 7.69
CA GLY A 184 -3.95 -13.04 7.99
C GLY A 184 -4.88 -13.88 7.10
N ILE A 185 -6.04 -13.33 6.72
CA ILE A 185 -6.94 -13.97 5.75
C ILE A 185 -6.42 -13.78 4.32
N SER A 186 -5.85 -12.63 3.98
CA SER A 186 -5.36 -12.36 2.61
C SER A 186 -4.09 -13.15 2.25
N VAL A 187 -3.20 -13.44 3.20
CA VAL A 187 -1.95 -14.17 2.96
C VAL A 187 -2.14 -15.57 2.33
N PRO A 188 -3.03 -16.44 2.83
CA PRO A 188 -3.28 -17.73 2.19
C PRO A 188 -3.92 -17.60 0.80
N LEU A 189 -4.80 -16.62 0.58
CA LEU A 189 -5.38 -16.33 -0.73
C LEU A 189 -4.32 -15.87 -1.74
N LEU A 190 -3.36 -15.03 -1.27
CA LEU A 190 -2.18 -14.67 -2.05
C LEU A 190 -1.32 -15.88 -2.41
N LEU A 191 -1.20 -16.86 -1.50
CA LEU A 191 -0.44 -18.08 -1.79
C LEU A 191 -1.08 -18.89 -2.91
N VAL A 192 -2.41 -19.08 -2.88
CA VAL A 192 -3.14 -19.80 -3.95
C VAL A 192 -2.85 -19.15 -5.30
N ARG A 193 -2.90 -17.82 -5.35
CA ARG A 193 -2.58 -17.07 -6.56
C ARG A 193 -1.12 -17.19 -7.00
N LEU A 194 -0.18 -17.13 -6.06
CA LEU A 194 1.24 -17.30 -6.36
C LEU A 194 1.53 -18.71 -6.89
N ILE A 195 0.89 -19.74 -6.32
CA ILE A 195 0.99 -21.10 -6.83
C ILE A 195 0.48 -21.16 -8.26
N TYR A 196 -0.65 -20.53 -8.58
CA TYR A 196 -1.13 -20.46 -9.97
C TYR A 196 -0.12 -19.78 -10.90
N SER A 197 0.46 -18.64 -10.48
CA SER A 197 1.51 -17.94 -11.25
C SER A 197 2.70 -18.87 -11.51
N LEU A 198 3.23 -19.50 -10.46
CA LEU A 198 4.35 -20.44 -10.55
C LEU A 198 4.02 -21.66 -11.43
N LEU A 199 2.83 -22.24 -11.30
CA LEU A 199 2.42 -23.35 -12.15
C LEU A 199 2.32 -22.92 -13.61
N SER A 200 1.79 -21.72 -13.88
CA SER A 200 1.68 -21.19 -15.25
C SER A 200 3.04 -20.94 -15.92
N VAL A 201 4.09 -20.72 -15.13
CA VAL A 201 5.44 -20.35 -15.59
C VAL A 201 6.43 -21.52 -15.60
N PHE A 202 6.36 -22.41 -14.61
CA PHE A 202 7.27 -23.55 -14.46
C PHE A 202 6.71 -24.84 -15.05
N THR A 203 5.38 -24.95 -15.20
CA THR A 203 4.75 -26.16 -15.71
C THR A 203 4.39 -26.01 -17.17
N HIS A 204 4.92 -26.87 -18.04
CA HIS A 204 4.58 -26.92 -19.47
C HIS A 204 3.19 -27.54 -19.74
N ASN A 205 2.36 -27.71 -18.70
CA ASN A 205 1.01 -28.27 -18.85
C ASN A 205 0.08 -27.18 -19.39
N PRO A 206 -0.62 -27.41 -20.52
CA PRO A 206 -1.47 -26.41 -21.13
C PRO A 206 -2.63 -25.97 -20.23
N THR A 207 -3.03 -26.81 -19.26
CA THR A 207 -4.14 -26.56 -18.34
C THR A 207 -3.97 -25.32 -17.46
N PHE A 208 -2.73 -24.98 -17.07
CA PHE A 208 -2.42 -23.85 -16.18
C PHE A 208 -2.04 -22.59 -16.94
N ASN A 209 -2.13 -22.61 -18.28
CA ASN A 209 -1.80 -21.44 -19.08
C ASN A 209 -2.88 -20.35 -18.91
N MET A 210 -2.46 -19.14 -18.57
CA MET A 210 -3.34 -17.97 -18.42
C MET A 210 -4.12 -17.67 -19.71
N LEU A 211 -3.53 -17.94 -20.88
CA LEU A 211 -4.07 -17.63 -22.21
C LEU A 211 -4.85 -18.77 -22.86
N THR A 212 -4.45 -20.02 -22.66
CA THR A 212 -5.05 -21.18 -23.37
C THR A 212 -5.54 -22.28 -22.44
N GLY A 213 -5.31 -22.15 -21.14
CA GLY A 213 -5.66 -23.14 -20.13
C GLY A 213 -7.11 -23.09 -19.67
N ASN A 214 -7.41 -23.87 -18.65
CA ASN A 214 -8.76 -24.01 -18.13
C ASN A 214 -9.21 -22.70 -17.47
N VAL A 215 -10.21 -22.06 -18.07
CA VAL A 215 -10.75 -20.78 -17.64
C VAL A 215 -11.35 -20.84 -16.24
N THR A 216 -11.88 -21.99 -15.80
CA THR A 216 -12.40 -22.17 -14.43
C THR A 216 -11.28 -22.20 -13.40
N VAL A 217 -10.14 -22.82 -13.72
CA VAL A 217 -8.97 -22.82 -12.83
C VAL A 217 -8.40 -21.41 -12.72
N PHE A 218 -8.30 -20.69 -13.84
CA PHE A 218 -7.91 -19.28 -13.85
C PHE A 218 -8.87 -18.41 -13.02
N LEU A 219 -10.18 -18.61 -13.17
CA LEU A 219 -11.18 -17.90 -12.38
C LEU A 219 -10.97 -18.12 -10.87
N VAL A 220 -10.88 -19.37 -10.44
CA VAL A 220 -10.85 -19.70 -9.01
C VAL A 220 -9.50 -19.34 -8.38
N MET A 221 -8.38 -19.67 -9.04
CA MET A 221 -7.05 -19.52 -8.43
C MET A 221 -6.40 -18.16 -8.67
N ALA A 222 -6.86 -17.39 -9.67
CA ALA A 222 -6.31 -16.06 -9.96
C ALA A 222 -7.34 -14.95 -9.69
N VAL A 223 -8.49 -14.97 -10.36
CA VAL A 223 -9.44 -13.83 -10.33
C VAL A 223 -10.21 -13.73 -9.02
N LEU A 224 -10.73 -14.85 -8.52
CA LEU A 224 -11.58 -14.87 -7.32
C LEU A 224 -10.81 -14.43 -6.08
N GLU A 225 -9.59 -14.95 -5.91
CA GLU A 225 -8.71 -14.61 -4.79
C GLU A 225 -8.42 -13.10 -4.74
N GLU A 226 -8.18 -12.48 -5.89
CA GLU A 226 -7.97 -11.03 -5.97
C GLU A 226 -9.18 -10.24 -5.52
N ILE A 227 -10.37 -10.62 -6.00
CA ILE A 227 -11.62 -9.95 -5.66
C ILE A 227 -11.83 -10.02 -4.15
N VAL A 228 -11.65 -11.21 -3.56
CA VAL A 228 -11.82 -11.42 -2.12
C VAL A 228 -10.83 -10.58 -1.33
N ILE A 229 -9.54 -10.57 -1.70
CA ILE A 229 -8.52 -9.76 -1.01
C ILE A 229 -8.85 -8.27 -1.10
N VAL A 230 -9.25 -7.77 -2.27
CA VAL A 230 -9.61 -6.35 -2.44
C VAL A 230 -10.82 -5.99 -1.59
N VAL A 231 -11.86 -6.82 -1.56
CA VAL A 231 -13.05 -6.58 -0.73
C VAL A 231 -12.69 -6.57 0.75
N ILE A 232 -11.84 -7.50 1.22
CA ILE A 232 -11.35 -7.52 2.61
C ILE A 232 -10.57 -6.24 2.92
N CYS A 233 -9.61 -5.86 2.07
CA CYS A 233 -8.78 -4.68 2.26
C CYS A 233 -9.61 -3.38 2.27
N LEU A 234 -10.59 -3.25 1.37
CA LEU A 234 -11.51 -2.11 1.33
C LEU A 234 -12.45 -2.10 2.53
N GLY A 235 -13.03 -3.25 2.89
CA GLY A 235 -13.93 -3.40 4.03
C GLY A 235 -13.28 -3.01 5.34
N VAL A 236 -12.06 -3.49 5.60
CA VAL A 236 -11.29 -3.10 6.78
C VAL A 236 -10.87 -1.63 6.68
N GLY A 237 -10.53 -1.17 5.48
CA GLY A 237 -10.18 0.21 5.21
C GLY A 237 -11.22 1.25 5.56
N MET A 238 -12.47 1.00 5.21
CA MET A 238 -13.60 1.90 5.53
C MET A 238 -13.78 2.08 7.03
N THR A 239 -13.34 1.11 7.82
CA THR A 239 -13.49 1.11 9.28
C THR A 239 -12.30 1.65 10.04
N LEU A 240 -11.20 1.96 9.36
CA LEU A 240 -10.04 2.58 10.01
C LEU A 240 -10.34 4.03 10.32
N GLU A 241 -9.97 4.47 11.52
CA GLU A 241 -10.05 5.87 11.87
C GLU A 241 -9.03 6.72 11.09
N VAL A 242 -9.43 7.96 10.78
CA VAL A 242 -8.55 8.91 10.10
C VAL A 242 -7.46 9.33 11.09
N ARG A 243 -6.23 8.79 10.90
CA ARG A 243 -5.08 9.09 11.76
C ARG A 243 -4.70 10.57 11.69
N GLN A 244 -5.09 11.35 12.71
CA GLN A 244 -4.63 12.73 12.90
C GLN A 244 -3.11 12.77 13.12
N ARG A 245 -2.44 13.84 12.65
CA ARG A 245 -1.02 14.11 12.93
C ARG A 245 -0.82 14.21 14.44
N THR A 246 0.08 13.41 15.00
CA THR A 246 0.88 13.89 16.13
C THR A 246 1.82 14.95 15.57
N THR A 247 1.47 16.22 15.78
CA THR A 247 2.30 17.38 15.48
C THR A 247 3.46 17.43 16.49
N GLU A 248 4.40 16.48 16.42
CA GLU A 248 5.52 16.39 17.38
C GLU A 248 6.90 16.21 16.74
N TYR A 249 7.06 16.44 15.43
CA TYR A 249 8.40 16.48 14.81
C TYR A 249 8.90 17.89 14.45
N GLU A 250 8.08 18.94 14.57
CA GLU A 250 8.47 20.33 14.24
C GLU A 250 8.90 21.16 15.46
N ALA A 251 9.02 20.57 16.65
CA ALA A 251 9.46 21.31 17.84
C ALA A 251 10.96 21.18 18.17
N CYS A 252 11.70 20.31 17.47
CA CYS A 252 13.13 20.11 17.73
C CYS A 252 14.07 20.80 16.72
N GLU A 253 13.55 21.42 15.66
CA GLU A 253 14.34 22.17 14.68
C GLU A 253 13.79 23.60 14.53
N ALA A 254 14.12 24.47 15.48
CA ALA A 254 14.22 25.90 15.21
C ALA A 254 15.71 26.26 15.17
N PRO A 255 16.21 26.96 14.13
CA PRO A 255 17.64 27.09 13.87
C PRO A 255 18.27 28.09 14.83
N ALA A 256 19.25 27.64 15.61
CA ALA A 256 20.17 28.54 16.28
C ALA A 256 21.22 29.01 15.25
N GLN A 257 21.00 30.20 14.69
CA GLN A 257 22.02 30.95 13.96
C GLN A 257 23.04 31.52 14.95
N GLY A 258 24.33 31.38 14.66
CA GLY A 258 25.43 32.08 15.34
C GLY A 258 26.78 31.45 15.04
N GLY A 259 27.59 32.13 14.22
CA GLY A 259 28.94 31.72 13.79
C GLY A 259 30.03 31.79 14.88
N PRO A 260 31.32 31.58 14.51
CA PRO A 260 32.27 30.79 15.29
C PRO A 260 33.33 31.63 16.02
N GLU A 261 33.71 31.27 17.24
CA GLU A 261 34.96 31.72 17.87
C GLU A 261 35.60 30.63 18.74
N LEU A 262 36.94 30.65 18.70
CA LEU A 262 37.93 29.73 19.25
C LEU A 262 38.08 29.79 20.79
N GLU A 263 38.88 28.84 21.30
CA GLU A 263 39.51 28.79 22.65
C GLU A 263 38.59 28.38 23.82
N SER A 264 39.01 27.70 24.88
CA SER A 264 40.13 26.83 25.26
C SER A 264 39.76 26.30 26.67
N GLN A 265 40.20 25.09 27.02
CA GLN A 265 40.53 24.59 28.38
C GLN A 265 39.61 24.82 29.63
N GLN A 266 39.22 23.69 30.26
CA GLN A 266 39.54 23.30 31.66
C GLN A 266 38.50 23.43 32.81
N ASN A 267 38.22 22.24 33.40
CA ASN A 267 37.82 21.87 34.78
C ASN A 267 36.40 22.17 35.36
N PRO A 268 35.90 21.29 36.27
CA PRO A 268 34.53 21.30 36.82
C PRO A 268 34.45 21.92 38.23
N GLU A 269 33.35 22.60 38.57
CA GLU A 269 32.75 22.61 39.92
C GLU A 269 31.47 23.48 40.04
N MET A 270 30.59 23.04 40.96
CA MET A 270 29.61 23.79 41.78
C MET A 270 28.35 24.50 41.21
N LEU A 271 27.21 23.85 41.47
CA LEU A 271 26.07 24.33 42.29
C LEU A 271 25.59 25.79 42.14
N SER A 272 24.39 26.00 41.58
CA SER A 272 23.39 26.92 42.16
C SER A 272 22.00 26.71 41.55
N TYR A 273 21.01 26.44 42.41
CA TYR A 273 19.59 26.35 42.08
C TYR A 273 18.99 27.76 42.23
N THR A 274 18.38 28.32 41.19
CA THR A 274 17.54 29.54 41.26
C THR A 274 16.21 29.31 40.54
N PRO A 275 15.05 29.60 41.17
CA PRO A 275 13.76 29.35 40.53
C PRO A 275 13.39 30.52 39.62
N ARG A 276 13.27 30.27 38.30
CA ARG A 276 12.83 31.29 37.33
C ARG A 276 11.31 31.27 37.15
N LYS A 277 10.70 32.42 37.45
CA LYS A 277 9.33 32.89 37.16
C LYS A 277 8.53 32.04 36.17
N GLN A 278 7.39 31.55 36.65
CA GLN A 278 6.34 30.90 35.88
C GLN A 278 5.67 31.92 34.93
N GLU A 279 6.15 32.00 33.70
CA GLU A 279 5.51 32.81 32.67
C GLU A 279 4.21 32.11 32.23
N ARG A 280 3.06 32.75 32.49
CA ARG A 280 1.72 32.24 32.17
C ARG A 280 1.60 32.00 30.66
N ARG A 281 1.80 30.75 30.22
CA ARG A 281 1.52 30.29 28.85
C ARG A 281 0.08 30.62 28.45
N ARG A 282 -0.12 31.65 27.62
CA ARG A 282 -1.41 31.95 26.97
C ARG A 282 -1.80 30.74 26.10
N LYS A 283 -2.95 30.12 26.39
CA LYS A 283 -3.56 29.05 25.58
C LYS A 283 -3.75 29.54 24.13
N LYS A 284 -3.05 28.93 23.17
CA LYS A 284 -3.28 29.14 21.73
C LYS A 284 -4.72 28.69 21.39
N ARG A 285 -5.56 29.62 20.93
CA ARG A 285 -6.95 29.35 20.53
C ARG A 285 -6.96 28.58 19.20
N ARG A 286 -7.62 27.41 19.21
CA ARG A 286 -7.87 26.57 18.03
C ARG A 286 -8.92 27.24 17.13
N GLY A 287 -8.51 27.58 15.92
CA GLY A 287 -9.38 28.04 14.85
C GLY A 287 -8.53 28.36 13.61
N GLY A 288 -9.12 28.21 12.42
CA GLY A 288 -8.44 28.45 11.15
C GLY A 288 -7.90 29.89 10.99
N PRO A 289 -7.11 30.16 9.94
CA PRO A 289 -6.30 31.38 9.81
C PRO A 289 -7.11 32.69 9.95
N ILE A 290 -8.37 32.70 9.50
CA ILE A 290 -9.25 33.88 9.58
C ILE A 290 -9.67 34.17 11.04
N SER A 291 -9.91 33.14 11.84
CA SER A 291 -10.31 33.30 13.25
C SER A 291 -9.17 33.83 14.14
N GLN A 292 -7.92 33.57 13.75
CA GLN A 292 -6.74 34.10 14.44
C GLN A 292 -6.55 35.59 14.15
N LEU A 293 -6.81 36.02 12.91
CA LEU A 293 -6.77 37.44 12.54
C LEU A 293 -7.86 38.24 13.26
N ILE A 294 -9.08 37.71 13.36
CA ILE A 294 -10.16 38.35 14.14
C ILE A 294 -9.80 38.40 15.63
N GLY A 295 -9.23 37.31 16.17
CA GLY A 295 -8.77 37.27 17.55
C GLY A 295 -7.66 38.30 17.86
N LEU A 296 -6.71 38.49 16.94
CA LEU A 296 -5.64 39.48 17.04
C LEU A 296 -6.17 40.91 16.94
N ALA A 297 -7.13 41.17 16.05
CA ALA A 297 -7.75 42.49 15.91
C ALA A 297 -8.54 42.90 17.17
N ILE A 298 -9.22 41.95 17.82
CA ILE A 298 -9.95 42.18 19.07
C ILE A 298 -8.99 42.42 20.25
N ASP A 299 -7.86 41.70 20.32
CA ASP A 299 -6.87 41.92 21.39
C ASP A 299 -6.15 43.27 21.22
N ALA A 300 -5.86 43.70 19.98
CA ALA A 300 -5.24 44.99 19.68
C ALA A 300 -6.15 46.20 19.99
N THR A 301 -7.46 46.05 19.90
CA THR A 301 -8.42 47.10 20.30
C THR A 301 -8.58 47.16 21.82
N ARG A 302 -8.41 46.03 22.52
CA ARG A 302 -8.51 45.97 23.98
C ARG A 302 -7.31 46.59 24.69
N SER A 303 -6.11 46.50 24.10
CA SER A 303 -4.89 47.08 24.67
C SER A 303 -4.79 48.60 24.55
N ARG A 304 -5.66 49.25 23.75
CA ARG A 304 -5.72 50.73 23.65
C ARG A 304 -6.69 51.38 24.64
N ARG A 305 -7.45 50.59 25.40
CA ARG A 305 -8.42 51.08 26.40
C ARG A 305 -7.96 50.91 27.86
N GLN A 306 -6.74 50.41 28.09
CA GLN A 306 -6.06 50.42 29.39
C GLN A 306 -4.88 51.38 29.31
#